data_AF-A0A7J6C801-F1
#
_entry.id   AF-A0A7J6C801-F1
#
_cell.length_a   1.000
_cell.length_b   1.000
_cell.length_c   1.000
_cell.angle_alpha   90.00
_cell.angle_beta   90.00
_cell.angle_gamma   90.00
#
_symmetry.space_group_name_H-M   'P 1'
#
loop_
_entity.id
_entity.type
_entity.pdbx_description
1 polymer ?
#
loop_
_entity_poly.entity_id
_entity_poly.type
_entity_poly.pdbx_seq_one_letter_code
_entity_poly.pdbx_strand_id
1 'polypeptide(L)'
;MKDQTLYREIHEFVKSENHSMNELPPSHCSTKAYMFQISEEVLDEFDLKKYNTSDEGRRRLIPAVLNCRKALLADCNLTSQFCESLFSSLQSSNSLRELNLSHNDLRN
;
A
#
# COMPACT_ATOMS: atom_id res chain seq x y z
N MET A 1 -7.00 6.97 -21.99
CA MET A 1 -8.30 6.29 -21.81
C MET A 1 -8.15 5.39 -20.59
N LYS A 2 -8.76 5.73 -19.44
CA LYS A 2 -8.75 4.84 -18.26
C LYS A 2 -9.72 3.72 -18.57
N ASP A 3 -9.25 2.47 -18.58
CA ASP A 3 -10.02 1.30 -18.94
C ASP A 3 -11.09 1.04 -17.85
N GLN A 4 -12.28 1.60 -18.06
CA GLN A 4 -13.39 1.54 -17.10
C GLN A 4 -13.86 0.10 -16.85
N THR A 5 -13.60 -0.79 -17.80
CA THR A 5 -13.85 -2.23 -17.71
C THR A 5 -12.93 -2.89 -16.67
N LEU A 6 -11.63 -2.59 -16.71
CA LEU A 6 -10.68 -3.10 -15.72
C LEU A 6 -11.01 -2.65 -14.29
N TYR A 7 -11.38 -1.37 -14.12
CA TYR A 7 -11.77 -0.85 -12.80
C TYR A 7 -13.02 -1.54 -12.25
N ARG A 8 -14.00 -1.83 -13.12
CA ARG A 8 -15.22 -2.55 -12.75
C ARG A 8 -14.95 -4.01 -12.39
N GLU A 9 -14.13 -4.70 -13.18
CA GLU A 9 -13.75 -6.10 -12.92
C GLU A 9 -13.00 -6.24 -11.59
N ILE A 10 -12.05 -5.33 -11.33
CA ILE A 10 -11.34 -5.26 -10.04
C ILE A 10 -12.32 -5.01 -8.89
N HIS A 11 -13.24 -4.06 -9.05
CA HIS A 11 -14.19 -3.71 -8.00
C HIS A 11 -15.21 -4.83 -7.73
N GLU A 12 -15.67 -5.55 -8.77
CA GLU A 12 -16.57 -6.71 -8.62
C GLU A 12 -15.87 -7.90 -7.96
N PHE A 13 -14.60 -8.15 -8.32
CA PHE A 13 -13.78 -9.18 -7.70
C PHE A 13 -13.47 -8.88 -6.22
N VAL A 14 -13.17 -7.62 -5.87
CA VAL A 14 -12.99 -7.21 -4.46
C VAL A 14 -14.30 -7.32 -3.66
N LYS A 15 -15.46 -7.11 -4.29
CA LYS A 15 -16.77 -7.25 -3.62
C LYS A 15 -17.15 -8.71 -3.36
N SER A 16 -16.78 -9.64 -4.23
CA SER A 16 -17.15 -11.06 -4.09
C SER A 16 -16.37 -11.80 -2.99
N GLU A 17 -15.25 -11.24 -2.50
CA GLU A 17 -14.45 -11.84 -1.42
C GLU A 17 -14.86 -11.44 0.01
N ASN A 18 -15.86 -10.57 0.19
CA ASN A 18 -16.26 -10.01 1.50
C ASN A 18 -17.00 -10.97 2.46
N HIS A 19 -16.76 -12.28 2.38
CA HIS A 19 -17.44 -13.27 3.24
C HIS A 19 -16.53 -14.15 4.10
N SER A 20 -15.25 -13.81 4.28
CA SER A 20 -14.43 -14.54 5.26
C SER A 20 -13.35 -13.67 5.88
N MET A 21 -13.09 -13.88 7.17
CA MET A 21 -11.97 -13.39 7.94
C MET A 21 -10.64 -13.99 7.42
N ASN A 22 -10.35 -13.78 6.14
CA ASN A 22 -9.18 -14.31 5.46
C ASN A 22 -8.20 -13.17 5.20
N GLU A 23 -6.93 -13.49 5.37
CA GLU A 23 -5.80 -12.64 5.00
C GLU A 23 -5.95 -12.15 3.55
N LEU A 24 -5.84 -10.84 3.33
CA LEU A 24 -5.86 -10.21 2.01
C LEU A 24 -4.72 -10.80 1.18
N PRO A 25 -5.00 -11.45 0.04
CA PRO A 25 -3.96 -12.08 -0.77
C PRO A 25 -2.90 -11.07 -1.23
N PRO A 26 -1.62 -11.47 -1.33
CA PRO A 26 -0.57 -10.59 -1.87
C PRO A 26 -0.88 -10.04 -3.26
N SER A 27 -1.56 -10.81 -4.11
CA SER A 27 -2.04 -10.33 -5.41
C SER A 27 -2.95 -9.10 -5.29
N HIS A 28 -3.85 -9.08 -4.32
CA HIS A 28 -4.84 -7.99 -4.19
C HIS A 28 -4.22 -6.75 -3.56
N CYS A 29 -3.17 -6.94 -2.77
CA CYS A 29 -2.31 -5.86 -2.29
C CYS A 29 -1.71 -5.06 -3.45
N SER A 30 -1.20 -5.74 -4.50
CA SER A 30 -0.70 -5.07 -5.71
C SER A 30 -1.79 -4.25 -6.40
N THR A 31 -2.97 -4.83 -6.59
CA THR A 31 -4.12 -4.15 -7.21
C THR A 31 -4.52 -2.91 -6.42
N LYS A 32 -4.60 -3.04 -5.09
CA LYS A 32 -4.99 -1.95 -4.20
C LYS A 32 -3.94 -0.82 -4.18
N ALA A 33 -2.65 -1.16 -4.18
CA ALA A 33 -1.57 -0.20 -4.29
C ALA A 33 -1.61 0.57 -5.63
N TYR A 34 -1.90 -0.13 -6.72
CA TYR A 34 -2.08 0.51 -8.02
C TYR A 34 -3.28 1.46 -8.04
N MET A 35 -4.42 1.04 -7.47
CA MET A 35 -5.61 1.89 -7.34
C MET A 35 -5.32 3.18 -6.55
N PHE A 36 -4.56 3.09 -5.46
CA PHE A 36 -4.15 4.29 -4.72
C PHE A 36 -3.28 5.21 -5.56
N GLN A 37 -2.30 4.69 -6.29
CA GLN A 37 -1.39 5.50 -7.12
C GLN A 37 -2.10 6.28 -8.22
N ILE A 38 -3.11 5.68 -8.85
CA ILE A 38 -3.82 6.31 -9.98
C ILE A 38 -5.03 7.16 -9.55
N SER A 39 -5.31 7.21 -8.24
CA SER A 39 -6.38 8.03 -7.68
C SER A 39 -6.06 9.51 -7.86
N GLU A 40 -7.03 10.29 -8.33
CA GLU A 40 -6.92 11.76 -8.41
C GLU A 40 -6.96 12.40 -7.01
N GLU A 41 -7.61 11.73 -6.06
CA GLU A 41 -7.64 12.13 -4.66
C GLU A 41 -6.43 11.54 -3.93
N VAL A 42 -5.71 12.42 -3.23
CA VAL A 42 -4.59 12.07 -2.34
C VAL A 42 -5.15 11.57 -1.01
N LEU A 43 -4.72 10.38 -0.59
CA LEU A 43 -5.14 9.81 0.69
C LEU A 43 -4.55 10.60 1.86
N ASP A 44 -5.37 10.99 2.84
CA ASP A 44 -4.83 11.72 3.99
C ASP A 44 -3.88 10.85 4.85
N GLU A 45 -4.23 9.59 5.07
CA GLU A 45 -3.43 8.65 5.85
C GLU A 45 -3.46 7.23 5.27
N PHE A 46 -2.27 6.70 4.99
CA PHE A 46 -2.04 5.30 4.65
C PHE A 46 -1.48 4.56 5.88
N ASP A 47 -2.24 3.63 6.46
CA ASP A 47 -1.81 2.79 7.58
C ASP A 47 -1.70 1.34 7.15
N LEU A 48 -0.46 0.84 7.06
CA LEU A 48 -0.16 -0.49 6.56
C LEU A 48 -0.75 -1.59 7.45
N LYS A 49 -0.93 -1.33 8.76
CA LYS A 49 -1.48 -2.31 9.70
C LYS A 49 -2.99 -2.48 9.59
N LYS A 50 -3.70 -1.59 8.87
CA LYS A 50 -5.13 -1.78 8.55
C LYS A 50 -5.36 -2.91 7.55
N TYR A 51 -4.31 -3.44 6.93
CA TYR A 51 -4.39 -4.52 5.95
C TYR A 51 -3.90 -5.81 6.59
N ASN A 52 -4.83 -6.73 6.85
CA ASN A 52 -4.51 -8.08 7.30
C ASN A 52 -3.94 -8.87 6.12
N THR A 53 -2.61 -8.85 5.93
CA THR A 53 -1.91 -9.50 4.81
C THR A 53 -0.52 -9.95 5.23
N SER A 54 0.08 -10.83 4.44
CA SER A 54 1.41 -11.38 4.68
C SER A 54 2.49 -10.32 4.49
N ASP A 55 3.72 -10.62 4.86
CA ASP A 55 4.85 -9.71 4.63
C ASP A 55 5.02 -9.36 3.14
N GLU A 56 4.74 -10.31 2.25
CA GLU A 56 4.73 -10.06 0.81
C GLU A 56 3.62 -9.10 0.40
N GLY A 57 2.40 -9.29 0.92
CA GLY A 57 1.29 -8.38 0.66
C GLY A 57 1.57 -6.97 1.18
N ARG A 58 2.15 -6.85 2.38
CA ARG A 58 2.58 -5.57 2.95
C ARG A 58 3.60 -4.87 2.03
N ARG A 59 4.58 -5.61 1.51
CA ARG A 59 5.55 -5.08 0.54
C ARG A 59 4.87 -4.59 -0.73
N ARG A 60 3.90 -5.35 -1.24
CA ARG A 60 3.15 -4.98 -2.45
C ARG A 60 2.25 -3.76 -2.26
N LEU A 61 1.94 -3.38 -1.02
CA LEU A 61 1.20 -2.16 -0.69
C LEU A 61 2.06 -0.88 -0.67
N ILE A 62 3.39 -0.98 -0.60
CA ILE A 62 4.28 0.19 -0.45
C ILE A 62 4.11 1.28 -1.51
N PRO A 63 3.87 0.97 -2.79
CA PRO A 63 3.61 2.01 -3.78
C PRO A 63 2.43 2.94 -3.46
N ALA A 64 1.50 2.53 -2.57
CA ALA A 64 0.41 3.40 -2.10
C ALA A 64 0.91 4.66 -1.37
N VAL A 65 2.12 4.63 -0.79
CA VAL A 65 2.76 5.78 -0.11
C VAL A 65 2.99 6.95 -1.09
N LEU A 66 3.04 6.69 -2.39
CA LEU A 66 3.18 7.71 -3.43
C LEU A 66 2.01 8.70 -3.46
N ASN A 67 0.82 8.25 -3.07
CA ASN A 67 -0.39 9.05 -3.14
C ASN A 67 -1.08 9.23 -1.77
N CYS A 68 -0.29 9.45 -0.72
CA CYS A 68 -0.82 9.86 0.58
C CYS A 68 -0.08 11.06 1.18
N ARG A 69 -0.72 11.75 2.14
CA ARG A 69 -0.10 12.83 2.93
C ARG A 69 0.67 12.29 4.14
N LYS A 70 0.18 11.21 4.73
CA LYS A 70 0.78 10.55 5.89
C LYS A 70 0.88 9.05 5.69
N ALA A 71 2.02 8.45 5.99
CA ALA A 71 2.23 7.01 5.94
C ALA A 71 2.63 6.48 7.33
N LEU A 72 1.84 5.55 7.85
CA LEU A 72 2.07 4.85 9.11
C LEU A 72 2.60 3.45 8.80
N LEU A 73 3.93 3.30 8.89
CA LEU A 73 4.65 2.05 8.67
C LEU A 73 5.35 1.58 9.95
N ALA A 74 4.88 2.04 11.11
CA ALA A 74 5.45 1.71 12.40
C ALA A 74 5.16 0.25 12.78
N ASP A 75 6.17 -0.44 13.30
CA ASP A 75 6.06 -1.85 13.74
C ASP A 75 5.56 -2.76 12.61
N CYS A 76 6.14 -2.61 11.42
CA CYS A 76 5.74 -3.35 10.22
C CYS A 76 6.79 -4.38 9.79
N ASN A 77 7.81 -4.63 10.63
CA ASN A 77 8.95 -5.53 10.35
C ASN A 77 9.61 -5.24 8.99
N LEU A 78 9.89 -3.97 8.72
CA LEU A 78 10.49 -3.58 7.45
C LEU A 78 11.91 -4.15 7.31
N THR A 79 12.13 -4.99 6.31
CA THR A 79 13.46 -5.48 5.95
C THR A 79 14.25 -4.43 5.17
N SER A 80 15.57 -4.62 5.01
CA SER A 80 16.41 -3.74 4.18
C SER A 80 15.87 -3.59 2.75
N GLN A 81 15.46 -4.70 2.14
CA GLN A 81 14.85 -4.70 0.79
C GLN A 81 13.53 -3.91 0.73
N PHE A 82 12.75 -3.93 1.82
CA PHE A 82 11.55 -3.13 1.94
C PHE A 82 11.90 -1.64 2.01
N CYS A 83 12.94 -1.29 2.76
CA CYS A 83 13.43 0.08 2.88
C CYS A 83 13.92 0.62 1.53
N GLU A 84 14.69 -0.15 0.76
CA GLU A 84 15.10 0.25 -0.60
C GLU A 84 13.89 0.57 -1.49
N SER A 85 12.89 -0.32 -1.49
CA SER A 85 11.65 -0.13 -2.27
C SER A 85 10.87 1.11 -1.83
N LEU A 86 10.82 1.36 -0.52
CA LEU A 86 10.23 2.55 0.06
C LEU A 86 11.00 3.80 -0.36
N PHE A 87 12.33 3.83 -0.23
CA PHE A 87 13.17 4.96 -0.61
C PHE A 87 13.00 5.32 -2.09
N SER A 88 13.00 4.34 -2.99
CA SER A 88 12.75 4.59 -4.41
C SER A 88 11.36 5.19 -4.67
N SER A 89 10.35 4.75 -3.92
CA SER A 89 9.01 5.33 -3.99
C SER A 89 9.00 6.77 -3.48
N LEU A 90 9.63 7.04 -2.34
CA LEU A 90 9.67 8.38 -1.74
C LEU A 90 10.29 9.44 -2.66
N GLN A 91 11.28 9.07 -3.48
CA GLN A 91 11.88 10.00 -4.46
C GLN A 91 10.88 10.54 -5.49
N SER A 92 9.79 9.81 -5.76
CA SER A 92 8.76 10.19 -6.72
C SER A 92 7.50 10.77 -6.07
N SER A 93 7.41 10.75 -4.74
CA SER A 93 6.23 11.25 -4.03
C SER A 93 6.24 12.78 -3.94
N ASN A 94 5.16 13.41 -4.42
CA ASN A 94 4.94 14.86 -4.27
C ASN A 94 3.92 15.19 -3.16
N SER A 95 3.26 14.18 -2.61
CA SER A 95 2.12 14.32 -1.70
C SER A 95 2.48 14.07 -0.24
N LEU A 96 3.47 13.21 0.02
CA LEU A 96 3.82 12.77 1.38
C LEU A 96 4.44 13.91 2.20
N ARG A 97 3.94 14.08 3.42
CA ARG A 97 4.37 15.07 4.41
C ARG A 97 4.90 14.43 5.69
N GLU A 98 4.34 13.29 6.05
CA GLU A 98 4.67 12.58 7.28
C GLU A 98 4.90 11.10 7.01
N LEU A 99 6.02 10.57 7.52
CA LEU A 99 6.37 9.16 7.44
C LEU A 99 6.75 8.64 8.83
N ASN A 100 5.95 7.73 9.36
CA ASN A 100 6.23 7.08 10.63
C ASN A 100 6.83 5.68 10.40
N LEU A 101 8.11 5.54 10.74
CA LEU A 101 8.88 4.29 10.68
C LEU A 101 9.28 3.76 12.06
N SER A 102 8.71 4.33 13.14
CA SER A 102 9.04 3.93 14.52
C SER A 102 8.85 2.42 14.74
N HIS A 103 9.62 1.86 15.67
CA HIS A 103 9.54 0.44 16.03
C HIS A 103 9.85 -0.54 14.89
N ASN A 104 10.61 -0.12 13.87
CA ASN A 104 11.23 -1.04 12.93
C ASN A 104 12.73 -1.19 13.25
N ASP A 105 13.26 -2.39 13.08
CA ASP A 105 14.70 -2.66 13.23
C ASP A 105 15.46 -2.22 11.98
N LEU A 106 15.55 -0.90 11.79
CA LEU A 106 16.19 -0.27 10.62
C LEU A 106 17.71 -0.14 10.80
N ARG A 107 18.36 -1.15 11.37
CA ARG A 107 19.82 -1.12 11.55
C ARG A 107 20.52 -0.95 10.20
N ASN A 108 21.22 0.17 10.07
CA ASN A 108 22.18 0.47 9.01
C ASN A 108 23.47 -0.32 9.22
#